data_AF-D3FDY7-F1
#
_entry.id   AF-D3FDY7-F1
#
_cell.length_a   1.000
_cell.length_b   1.000
_cell.length_c   1.000
_cell.angle_alpha   90.00
_cell.angle_beta   90.00
_cell.angle_gamma   90.00
#
_symmetry.space_group_name_H-M   'P 1'
#
loop_
_entity.id
_entity.type
_entity.pdbx_description
1 polymer ?
#
loop_
_entity_poly.entity_id
_entity_poly.type
_entity_poly.pdbx_seq_one_letter_code
_entity_poly.pdbx_strand_id
1 'polypeptide(L)'
;MGMLVWTMMGLAVWHFTVFLPDHFWGGIVGAFLAAMFGAIIVGLAIHGFSVPGNSDTSVLTAVEGVPGALIGLGLCYAEGLRRERKDGVAVTDATGRPA
;
A
#
# COMPACT_ATOMS: atom_id res chain seq x y z
N MET A 1 2.41 -12.85 -18.29
CA MET A 1 3.30 -12.52 -17.14
C MET A 1 2.79 -11.33 -16.32
N GLY A 2 1.56 -10.84 -16.53
CA GLY A 2 1.08 -9.58 -15.92
C GLY A 2 1.05 -9.54 -14.39
N MET A 3 0.67 -10.64 -13.72
CA MET A 3 0.64 -10.67 -12.25
C MET A 3 2.01 -10.42 -11.62
N LEU A 4 3.07 -11.01 -12.19
CA LEU A 4 4.44 -10.77 -11.74
C LEU A 4 4.83 -9.30 -11.96
N VAL A 5 4.43 -8.72 -13.09
CA VAL A 5 4.72 -7.33 -13.43
C VAL A 5 4.09 -6.35 -12.43
N TRP A 6 2.81 -6.54 -12.08
CA TRP A 6 2.15 -5.72 -11.06
C TRP A 6 2.78 -5.88 -9.68
N THR A 7 3.11 -7.11 -9.29
CA THR A 7 3.82 -7.36 -8.03
C THR A 7 5.17 -6.65 -8.00
N MET A 8 5.96 -6.75 -9.06
CA MET A 8 7.27 -6.07 -9.16
C MET A 8 7.11 -4.55 -9.15
N MET A 9 6.06 -4.02 -9.79
CA MET A 9 5.77 -2.59 -9.71
C MET A 9 5.37 -2.16 -8.29
N GLY A 10 4.52 -2.93 -7.62
CA GLY A 10 4.16 -2.67 -6.22
C GLY A 10 5.38 -2.67 -5.30
N LEU A 11 6.30 -3.62 -5.49
CA LEU A 11 7.59 -3.66 -4.79
C LEU A 11 8.45 -2.43 -5.08
N ALA A 12 8.55 -2.02 -6.35
CA ALA A 12 9.31 -0.84 -6.74
C ALA A 12 8.76 0.42 -6.05
N VAL A 13 7.43 0.59 -6.01
CA VAL A 13 6.79 1.71 -5.33
C VAL A 13 7.01 1.65 -3.81
N TRP A 14 6.89 0.47 -3.21
CA TRP A 14 7.13 0.27 -1.78
C TRP A 14 8.53 0.70 -1.32
N HIS A 15 9.58 0.54 -2.14
CA HIS A 15 10.92 0.99 -1.75
C HIS A 15 11.00 2.49 -1.44
N PHE A 16 10.14 3.31 -2.04
CA PHE A 16 10.12 4.74 -1.78
C PHE A 16 9.50 5.11 -0.43
N THR A 17 8.90 4.16 0.30
CA THR A 17 8.37 4.41 1.65
C THR A 17 9.48 4.71 2.66
N VAL A 18 10.74 4.39 2.36
CA VAL A 18 11.90 4.76 3.21
C VAL A 18 12.06 6.28 3.37
N PHE A 19 11.51 7.07 2.44
CA PHE A 19 11.52 8.53 2.50
C PHE A 19 10.33 9.11 3.27
N LEU A 20 9.37 8.28 3.68
CA LEU A 20 8.21 8.69 4.45
C LEU A 20 8.43 8.42 5.94
N PRO A 21 7.93 9.27 6.84
CA PRO A 21 7.83 8.95 8.26
C PRO A 21 7.02 7.66 8.46
N ASP A 22 7.45 6.75 9.34
CA ASP A 22 6.81 5.44 9.52
C ASP A 22 5.53 5.53 10.38
N HIS A 23 4.42 5.87 9.73
CA HIS A 23 3.07 5.82 10.30
C HIS A 23 2.22 4.72 9.67
N PHE A 24 2.85 3.71 9.07
CA PHE A 24 2.12 2.63 8.42
C PHE A 24 1.55 1.68 9.47
N TRP A 25 0.29 1.26 9.28
CA TRP A 25 -0.29 0.25 10.16
C TRP A 25 0.45 -1.09 9.98
N GLY A 26 1.19 -1.52 11.02
CA GLY A 26 2.07 -2.69 10.95
C GLY A 26 3.48 -2.37 10.42
N GLY A 27 3.87 -1.09 10.39
CA GLY A 27 5.17 -0.60 9.95
C GLY A 27 5.49 -0.96 8.51
N ILE A 28 6.78 -1.15 8.23
CA ILE A 28 7.28 -1.45 6.88
C ILE A 28 6.67 -2.73 6.25
N VAL A 29 6.32 -3.72 7.08
CA VAL A 29 5.67 -4.97 6.62
C VAL A 29 4.22 -4.71 6.23
N GLY A 30 3.50 -3.89 6.99
CA GLY A 30 2.16 -3.44 6.63
C GLY A 30 2.15 -2.67 5.30
N ALA A 31 3.09 -1.74 5.15
CA ALA A 31 3.29 -1.00 3.90
C ALA A 31 3.59 -1.92 2.71
N PHE A 32 4.45 -2.93 2.92
CA PHE A 32 4.80 -3.93 1.91
C PHE A 32 3.56 -4.69 1.41
N LEU A 33 2.78 -5.25 2.33
CA LEU A 33 1.57 -6.00 1.97
C LEU A 33 0.54 -5.09 1.30
N ALA A 34 0.36 -3.87 1.81
CA ALA A 34 -0.59 -2.92 1.26
C ALA A 34 -0.24 -2.51 -0.18
N ALA A 35 1.04 -2.23 -0.47
CA ALA A 35 1.51 -1.93 -1.82
C ALA A 35 1.32 -3.12 -2.78
N MET A 36 1.68 -4.33 -2.33
CA MET A 36 1.59 -5.54 -3.14
C MET A 36 0.15 -5.89 -3.49
N PHE A 37 -0.73 -5.98 -2.49
CA PHE A 37 -2.15 -6.30 -2.74
C PHE A 37 -2.85 -5.17 -3.49
N GLY A 38 -2.52 -3.91 -3.20
CA GLY A 38 -3.06 -2.75 -3.92
C GLY A 38 -2.75 -2.83 -5.42
N ALA A 39 -1.48 -3.06 -5.79
CA ALA A 39 -1.06 -3.20 -7.18
C ALA A 39 -1.77 -4.35 -7.91
N ILE A 40 -1.87 -5.51 -7.26
CA ILE A 40 -2.52 -6.71 -7.84
C ILE A 40 -4.02 -6.47 -8.03
N ILE A 41 -4.72 -5.94 -7.02
CA ILE A 41 -6.17 -5.73 -7.08
C ILE A 41 -6.53 -4.73 -8.18
N VAL A 42 -5.81 -3.63 -8.29
CA VAL A 42 -6.07 -2.62 -9.32
C VAL A 42 -5.69 -3.14 -10.71
N GLY A 43 -4.56 -3.84 -10.85
CA GLY A 43 -4.20 -4.49 -12.11
C GLY A 43 -5.27 -5.48 -12.59
N LEU A 44 -5.79 -6.31 -11.69
CA LEU A 44 -6.91 -7.20 -11.98
C LEU A 44 -8.19 -6.45 -12.34
N ALA A 45 -8.52 -5.37 -11.62
CA ALA A 45 -9.71 -4.57 -11.91
C ALA A 45 -9.66 -3.94 -13.31
N ILE A 46 -8.50 -3.46 -13.74
CA ILE A 46 -8.28 -2.87 -15.07
C ILE A 46 -8.43 -3.93 -16.18
N HIS A 47 -7.94 -5.15 -15.96
CA HIS A 47 -8.00 -6.25 -16.93
C HIS A 47 -9.23 -7.16 -16.79
N GLY A 48 -10.25 -6.71 -16.06
CA GLY A 48 -11.51 -7.46 -15.92
C GLY A 48 -11.35 -8.82 -15.26
N PHE A 49 -10.49 -8.92 -14.25
CA PHE A 49 -10.10 -10.15 -13.54
C PHE A 49 -9.37 -11.19 -14.40
N SER A 50 -8.86 -10.80 -15.57
CA SER A 50 -7.95 -11.62 -16.37
C SER A 50 -6.50 -11.21 -16.14
N VAL A 51 -5.57 -12.17 -16.30
CA VAL A 51 -4.13 -11.91 -16.17
C VAL A 51 -3.50 -11.89 -17.56
N PRO A 52 -2.91 -10.77 -18.00
CA PRO A 52 -2.30 -10.67 -19.32
C PRO A 52 -1.22 -11.72 -19.57
N GLY A 53 -1.33 -12.36 -20.74
CA GLY A 53 -0.34 -13.27 -21.30
C GLY A 53 0.94 -12.54 -21.73
N ASN A 54 1.98 -13.28 -22.13
CA ASN A 54 3.28 -12.70 -22.48
C ASN A 54 3.26 -11.84 -23.75
N SER A 55 2.37 -12.15 -24.68
CA SER A 55 2.18 -11.38 -25.92
C SER A 55 1.61 -9.98 -25.67
N ASP A 56 0.86 -9.81 -24.58
CA ASP A 56 0.13 -8.58 -24.26
C ASP A 56 0.76 -7.81 -23.08
N THR A 57 1.83 -8.35 -22.51
CA THR A 57 2.57 -7.70 -21.42
C THR A 57 3.44 -6.60 -22.02
N SER A 58 3.02 -5.34 -21.83
CA SER A 58 3.76 -4.15 -22.26
C SER A 58 4.20 -3.31 -21.07
N VAL A 59 4.95 -2.23 -21.32
CA VAL A 59 5.31 -1.25 -20.28
C VAL A 59 4.07 -0.65 -19.63
N LEU A 60 2.96 -0.52 -20.38
CA LEU A 60 1.69 -0.01 -19.85
C LEU A 60 1.15 -0.92 -18.75
N THR A 61 1.28 -2.24 -18.90
CA THR A 61 0.89 -3.22 -17.88
C THR A 61 1.62 -2.99 -16.56
N ALA A 62 2.88 -2.53 -16.61
CA ALA A 62 3.62 -2.17 -15.41
C ALA A 62 3.05 -0.92 -14.73
N VAL A 63 2.73 0.11 -15.51
CA VAL A 63 2.20 1.39 -14.99
C VAL A 63 0.86 1.22 -14.29
N GLU A 64 0.03 0.26 -14.71
CA GLU A 64 -1.25 -0.07 -14.07
C GLU A 64 -1.12 -0.51 -12.60
N GLY A 65 0.03 -1.08 -12.21
CA GLY A 65 0.29 -1.46 -10.82
C GLY A 65 0.56 -0.27 -9.89
N VAL A 66 1.03 0.86 -10.44
CA VAL A 66 1.36 2.08 -9.69
C VAL A 66 0.16 2.65 -8.92
N PRO A 67 -0.99 2.94 -9.56
CA PRO A 67 -2.14 3.51 -8.83
C PRO A 67 -2.62 2.56 -7.73
N GLY A 68 -2.61 1.25 -7.96
CA GLY A 68 -2.96 0.27 -6.94
C GLY A 68 -2.04 0.31 -5.73
N ALA A 69 -0.73 0.33 -5.96
CA ALA A 69 0.27 0.41 -4.90
C ALA A 69 0.09 1.69 -4.05
N LEU A 70 -0.12 2.84 -4.70
CA LEU A 70 -0.32 4.13 -4.03
C LEU A 70 -1.60 4.15 -3.19
N ILE A 71 -2.70 3.61 -3.70
CA ILE A 71 -3.96 3.50 -2.96
C ILE A 71 -3.76 2.60 -1.73
N GLY A 72 -3.15 1.42 -1.91
CA GLY A 72 -2.87 0.50 -0.81
C GLY A 72 -2.02 1.15 0.29
N LEU A 73 -0.89 1.76 -0.09
CA LEU A 73 -0.02 2.49 0.83
C LEU A 73 -0.74 3.64 1.53
N GLY A 74 -1.49 4.44 0.79
CA GLY A 74 -2.24 5.57 1.35
C GLY A 74 -3.28 5.13 2.38
N LEU A 75 -3.99 4.03 2.13
CA LEU A 75 -4.94 3.46 3.10
C LEU A 75 -4.22 2.92 4.35
N CYS A 76 -3.11 2.19 4.17
CA CYS A 76 -2.32 1.65 5.28
C CYS A 76 -1.73 2.77 6.17
N TYR A 77 -1.22 3.84 5.56
CA TYR A 77 -0.69 5.00 6.25
C TYR A 77 -1.77 5.79 6.98
N ALA A 78 -2.91 6.04 6.33
CA ALA A 78 -4.04 6.74 6.94
C ALA A 78 -4.59 5.96 8.14
N GLU A 79 -4.63 4.62 8.07
CA GLU A 79 -5.07 3.78 9.17
C GLU A 79 -4.06 3.77 10.33
N GLY A 80 -2.75 3.77 10.06
CA GLY A 80 -1.74 3.88 11.11
C GLY A 80 -1.83 5.22 11.85
N LEU A 81 -1.94 6.34 11.13
CA LEU A 81 -2.19 7.66 11.73
C LEU A 81 -3.46 7.72 12.59
N ARG A 82 -4.53 7.04 12.16
CA ARG A 82 -5.80 6.99 12.91
C ARG A 82 -5.65 6.22 14.23
N ARG A 83 -4.81 5.19 14.26
CA ARG A 83 -4.55 4.38 15.46
C ARG A 83 -3.66 5.12 16.45
N GLU A 84 -2.58 5.71 15.98
CA GLU A 84 -1.69 6.55 16.80
C GLU A 84 -2.46 7.67 17.50
N ARG A 85 -3.41 8.32 16.79
CA ARG A 85 -4.29 9.34 17.40
C ARG A 85 -5.19 8.77 18.50
N LYS A 86 -5.74 7.57 18.35
CA LYS A 86 -6.58 6.92 19.37
C LYS A 86 -5.75 6.53 20.59
N ASP A 87 -4.56 5.98 20.36
CA ASP A 87 -3.66 5.54 21.42
C ASP A 87 -3.08 6.74 22.20
N GLY A 88 -2.76 7.84 21.52
CA GLY A 88 -2.33 9.09 22.17
C GLY A 88 -3.44 9.76 23.00
N VAL A 89 -4.70 9.65 22.57
CA VAL A 89 -5.85 10.05 23.38
C VAL A 89 -5.97 9.16 24.62
N ALA A 90 -5.87 7.84 24.48
CA ALA A 90 -5.93 6.89 25.60
C ALA A 90 -4.78 7.03 26.61
N VAL A 91 -3.58 7.47 26.20
CA VAL A 91 -2.48 7.80 27.14
C VAL A 91 -2.82 9.03 27.99
N THR A 92 -3.52 9.99 27.42
CA THR A 92 -3.94 11.22 28.14
C THR A 92 -5.20 10.99 28.98
N ASP A 93 -5.92 9.90 28.71
CA ASP A 93 -7.23 9.54 29.25
C ASP A 93 -7.16 8.19 29.99
N ALA A 94 -6.98 8.29 31.30
CA ALA A 94 -7.40 7.32 32.30
C ALA A 94 -7.43 7.97 33.70
N THR A 95 -6.71 9.08 33.89
CA THR A 95 -6.61 9.83 35.16
C THR A 95 -6.50 11.37 35.03
N GLY A 96 -6.57 11.93 33.81
CA GLY A 96 -6.89 13.35 33.58
C GLY A 96 -5.84 14.39 33.99
N ARG A 97 -4.56 14.23 33.62
CA ARG A 97 -3.54 15.29 33.72
C ARG A 97 -2.87 15.53 32.37
N PRO A 98 -2.35 16.75 32.10
CA PRO A 98 -1.60 17.01 30.87
C PRO A 98 -0.41 16.05 30.80
N ALA A 99 -0.24 15.43 29.62
CA ALA A 99 0.76 14.42 29.32
C ALA A 99 2.19 14.84 29.72
#